data_AF-A0A8J7DDD8-F1
#
_entry.id   AF-A0A8J7DDD8-F1
#
_cell.length_a   1.000
_cell.length_b   1.000
_cell.length_c   1.000
_cell.angle_alpha   90.00
_cell.angle_beta   90.00
_cell.angle_gamma   90.00
#
_symmetry.space_group_name_H-M   'P 1'
#
loop_
_entity.id
_entity.type
_entity.pdbx_description
1 polymer ?
#
loop_
_entity_poly.entity_id
_entity_poly.type
_entity_poly.pdbx_seq_one_letter_code
_entity_poly.pdbx_strand_id
1 'polypeptide(L)'
;MSPEMDSLKPGDLKKRIERYRDSYEARFKRNQYTNNTIIGASILLTILIAISGTSPVFKDSQNPWANPLGVSAAAWLGLISTALLSVQKLYNVQEKIAFYPGYIVQAEELIEDLDAVKTEEDLQKIRDRFRKMRAEEATKRPIENSLS
;
A
#
# COMPACT_ATOMS: atom_id res chain seq x y z
N MET A 1 -4.47 13.31 -26.02
CA MET A 1 -5.84 12.74 -26.04
C MET A 1 -5.75 11.32 -26.54
N SER A 2 -6.34 10.33 -25.85
CA SER A 2 -6.37 8.95 -26.37
C SER A 2 -7.66 8.78 -27.19
N PRO A 3 -7.58 8.76 -28.53
CA PRO A 3 -8.74 8.70 -29.42
C PRO A 3 -9.54 7.39 -29.28
N GLU A 4 -9.01 6.41 -28.57
CA GLU A 4 -9.66 5.11 -28.33
C GLU A 4 -10.87 5.18 -27.40
N MET A 5 -11.01 6.21 -26.54
CA MET A 5 -12.09 6.23 -25.53
C MET A 5 -13.43 6.70 -26.12
N ASP A 6 -13.42 7.50 -27.19
CA ASP A 6 -14.64 8.03 -27.83
C ASP A 6 -15.35 6.99 -28.71
N SER A 7 -14.66 5.91 -29.11
CA SER A 7 -15.22 4.84 -29.94
C SER A 7 -15.70 3.62 -29.16
N LEU A 8 -15.52 3.60 -27.83
CA LEU A 8 -15.90 2.46 -27.01
C LEU A 8 -17.42 2.36 -26.88
N LYS A 9 -17.96 1.19 -27.23
CA LYS A 9 -19.34 0.83 -26.94
C LYS A 9 -19.54 0.74 -25.42
N PRO A 10 -20.77 0.94 -24.89
CA PRO A 10 -21.05 0.85 -23.46
C PRO A 10 -20.48 -0.40 -22.79
N GLY A 11 -20.66 -1.58 -23.42
CA GLY A 11 -20.14 -2.84 -22.87
C GLY A 11 -18.61 -2.92 -22.80
N ASP A 12 -17.90 -2.32 -23.75
CA ASP A 12 -16.43 -2.31 -23.76
C ASP A 12 -15.88 -1.29 -22.76
N LEU A 13 -16.59 -0.15 -22.60
CA LEU A 13 -16.29 0.84 -21.58
C LEU A 13 -16.50 0.24 -20.18
N LYS A 14 -17.61 -0.46 -19.94
CA LYS A 14 -17.88 -1.17 -18.68
C LYS A 14 -16.73 -2.10 -18.31
N LYS A 15 -16.35 -3.01 -19.22
CA LYS A 15 -15.23 -3.95 -19.01
C LYS A 15 -13.90 -3.25 -18.77
N ARG A 16 -13.68 -2.05 -19.30
CA ARG A 16 -12.46 -1.28 -19.08
C ARG A 16 -12.46 -0.66 -17.67
N ILE A 17 -13.60 -0.16 -17.21
CA ILE A 17 -13.77 0.41 -15.86
C ILE A 17 -13.73 -0.72 -14.81
N GLU A 18 -14.33 -1.88 -15.08
CA GLU A 18 -14.25 -3.07 -14.20
C GLU A 18 -12.79 -3.54 -14.04
N ARG A 19 -12.07 -3.74 -15.15
CA ARG A 19 -10.64 -4.10 -15.08
C ARG A 19 -9.81 -3.06 -14.33
N TYR A 20 -10.17 -1.78 -14.45
CA TYR A 20 -9.54 -0.72 -13.70
C TYR A 20 -9.81 -0.89 -12.20
N ARG A 21 -11.07 -0.99 -11.77
CA ARG A 21 -11.49 -1.24 -10.38
C ARG A 21 -10.79 -2.48 -9.81
N ASP A 22 -10.85 -3.62 -10.49
CA ASP A 22 -10.31 -4.89 -10.01
C ASP A 22 -8.78 -4.81 -9.82
N SER A 23 -8.09 -4.10 -10.72
CA SER A 23 -6.65 -3.89 -10.58
C SER A 23 -6.30 -3.04 -9.34
N TYR A 24 -7.15 -2.08 -8.98
CA TYR A 24 -6.99 -1.23 -7.81
C TYR A 24 -7.33 -1.97 -6.53
N GLU A 25 -8.39 -2.77 -6.55
CA GLU A 25 -8.77 -3.63 -5.43
C GLU A 25 -7.66 -4.65 -5.12
N ALA A 26 -7.06 -5.26 -6.15
CA ALA A 26 -5.93 -6.16 -5.99
C ALA A 26 -4.71 -5.45 -5.38
N ARG A 27 -4.40 -4.22 -5.82
CA ARG A 27 -3.32 -3.41 -5.23
C ARG A 27 -3.63 -3.04 -3.78
N PHE A 28 -4.86 -2.69 -3.48
CA PHE A 28 -5.30 -2.36 -2.12
C PHE A 28 -5.15 -3.57 -1.19
N LYS A 29 -5.70 -4.73 -1.56
CA LYS A 29 -5.59 -5.99 -0.80
C LYS A 29 -4.13 -6.39 -0.57
N ARG A 30 -3.28 -6.29 -1.60
CA ARG A 30 -1.85 -6.57 -1.49
C ARG A 30 -1.16 -5.64 -0.48
N ASN A 31 -1.44 -4.34 -0.55
CA ASN A 31 -0.82 -3.39 0.38
C ASN A 31 -1.36 -3.54 1.81
N GLN A 32 -2.65 -3.85 2.00
CA GLN A 32 -3.17 -4.24 3.32
C GLN A 32 -2.45 -5.46 3.88
N TYR A 33 -2.25 -6.49 3.06
CA TYR A 33 -1.52 -7.69 3.49
C TYR A 33 -0.08 -7.37 3.90
N THR A 34 0.63 -6.56 3.11
CA THR A 34 1.98 -6.07 3.46
C THR A 34 1.97 -5.29 4.78
N ASN A 35 1.02 -4.38 4.96
CA ASN A 35 0.89 -3.60 6.20
C ASN A 35 0.68 -4.51 7.41
N ASN A 36 -0.25 -5.47 7.31
CA ASN A 36 -0.52 -6.42 8.40
C ASN A 36 0.69 -7.31 8.69
N THR A 37 1.44 -7.71 7.65
CA THR A 37 2.67 -8.48 7.80
C THR A 37 3.75 -7.67 8.53
N ILE A 38 3.94 -6.40 8.16
CA ILE A 38 4.91 -5.51 8.84
C ILE A 38 4.51 -5.33 10.30
N ILE A 39 3.23 -5.04 10.59
CA ILE A 39 2.73 -4.91 11.97
C ILE A 39 2.99 -6.19 12.77
N GLY A 40 2.64 -7.36 12.21
CA GLY A 40 2.86 -8.66 12.85
C GLY A 40 4.34 -8.94 13.13
N ALA A 41 5.21 -8.68 12.15
CA ALA A 41 6.66 -8.82 12.30
C ALA A 41 7.22 -7.85 13.35
N SER A 42 6.74 -6.61 13.40
CA SER A 42 7.12 -5.62 14.42
C SER A 42 6.74 -6.09 15.83
N ILE A 43 5.54 -6.64 16.03
CA ILE A 43 5.11 -7.19 17.32
C ILE A 43 6.02 -8.35 17.74
N LEU A 44 6.31 -9.29 16.83
CA LEU A 44 7.22 -10.40 17.10
C LEU A 44 8.63 -9.91 17.47
N LEU A 45 9.14 -8.90 16.74
CA LEU A 45 10.44 -8.30 17.03
C LEU A 45 10.47 -7.66 18.42
N THR A 46 9.42 -6.94 18.81
CA THR A 46 9.29 -6.35 20.16
C THR A 46 9.29 -7.42 21.24
N ILE A 47 8.60 -8.54 21.03
CA ILE A 47 8.60 -9.68 21.97
C ILE A 47 10.00 -10.28 22.11
N LEU A 48 10.69 -10.53 20.99
CA LEU A 48 12.07 -11.07 20.99
C LEU A 48 13.05 -10.12 21.70
N ILE A 49 12.91 -8.82 21.48
CA ILE A 49 13.65 -7.76 22.17
C ILE A 49 13.41 -7.82 23.69
N ALA A 50 12.14 -7.95 24.12
CA ALA A 50 11.80 -8.00 25.53
C ALA A 50 12.38 -9.25 26.21
N ILE A 51 12.33 -10.41 25.55
CA ILE A 51 12.90 -11.67 26.05
C ILE A 51 14.43 -11.58 26.15
N SER A 52 15.11 -11.05 25.13
CA SER A 52 16.57 -10.93 25.13
C SER A 52 17.07 -9.90 26.15
N GLY A 53 16.38 -8.77 26.32
CA GLY A 53 16.71 -7.75 27.31
C GLY A 53 16.45 -8.13 28.76
N THR A 54 15.57 -9.11 29.01
CA THR A 54 15.27 -9.62 30.36
C THR A 54 16.00 -10.92 30.72
N SER A 55 16.68 -11.55 29.75
CA SER A 55 17.41 -12.81 29.96
C SER A 55 18.62 -12.64 30.90
N PRO A 56 18.75 -13.47 31.96
CA PRO A 56 19.90 -13.46 32.87
C PRO A 56 21.23 -13.82 32.18
N VAL A 57 21.21 -14.42 31.00
CA VAL A 57 22.40 -14.82 30.23
C VAL A 57 23.25 -13.62 29.79
N PHE A 58 22.67 -12.41 29.71
CA PHE A 58 23.41 -11.16 29.48
C PHE A 58 23.84 -10.44 30.76
N LYS A 59 23.46 -10.97 31.93
CA LYS A 59 23.82 -10.45 33.26
C LYS A 59 25.00 -11.19 33.91
N ASP A 60 25.69 -12.06 33.18
CA ASP A 60 26.90 -12.71 33.69
C ASP A 60 28.05 -11.68 33.79
N SER A 61 28.08 -11.00 34.94
CA SER A 61 28.97 -9.90 35.30
C SER A 61 30.36 -10.35 35.74
N GLN A 62 30.71 -11.62 35.57
CA GLN A 62 31.93 -12.20 36.15
C GLN A 62 33.10 -12.39 35.17
N ASN A 63 32.93 -12.11 33.88
CA ASN A 63 34.04 -12.19 32.92
C ASN A 63 34.39 -10.80 32.33
N PRO A 64 35.51 -10.17 32.77
CA PRO A 64 35.91 -8.83 32.33
C PRO A 64 36.37 -8.78 30.85
N TRP A 65 36.54 -9.93 30.19
CA TRP A 65 36.85 -10.03 28.76
C TRP A 65 35.64 -10.40 27.90
N ALA A 66 34.56 -10.91 28.49
CA ALA A 66 33.28 -11.09 27.82
C ALA A 66 32.50 -9.79 27.93
N ASN A 67 32.95 -8.73 27.27
CA ASN A 67 32.32 -7.41 27.37
C ASN A 67 30.93 -7.48 26.69
N PRO A 68 29.82 -7.71 27.43
CA PRO A 68 28.52 -7.97 26.82
C PRO A 68 27.98 -6.67 26.23
N LEU A 69 28.52 -5.53 26.65
CA LEU A 69 28.13 -4.18 26.26
C LEU A 69 28.41 -3.89 24.77
N GLY A 70 29.47 -4.45 24.17
CA GLY A 70 29.78 -4.23 22.75
C GLY A 70 28.91 -5.05 21.80
N VAL A 71 28.75 -6.35 22.08
CA VAL A 71 27.94 -7.26 21.26
C VAL A 71 26.44 -7.02 21.47
N SER A 72 26.01 -6.72 22.70
CA SER A 72 24.62 -6.34 22.98
C SER A 72 24.27 -4.98 22.37
N ALA A 73 25.08 -3.93 22.53
CA ALA A 73 24.75 -2.62 21.97
C ALA A 73 24.66 -2.64 20.44
N ALA A 74 25.55 -3.38 19.76
CA ALA A 74 25.47 -3.58 18.31
C ALA A 74 24.19 -4.34 17.90
N ALA A 75 23.79 -5.37 18.65
CA ALA A 75 22.54 -6.08 18.41
C ALA A 75 21.32 -5.17 18.64
N TRP A 76 21.32 -4.36 19.71
CA TRP A 76 20.27 -3.37 19.98
C TRP A 76 20.17 -2.30 18.90
N LEU A 77 21.30 -1.77 18.41
CA LEU A 77 21.34 -0.82 17.29
C LEU A 77 20.85 -1.44 15.98
N GLY A 78 21.19 -2.70 15.70
CA GLY A 78 20.68 -3.42 14.54
C GLY A 78 19.16 -3.62 14.60
N LEU A 79 18.62 -3.90 15.79
CA LEU A 79 17.18 -4.04 16.01
C LEU A 79 16.45 -2.70 15.87
N ILE A 80 17.01 -1.61 16.41
CA ILE A 80 16.47 -0.23 16.26
C ILE A 80 16.49 0.21 14.78
N SER A 81 17.59 -0.05 14.06
CA SER A 81 17.70 0.25 12.62
C SER A 81 16.65 -0.52 11.80
N THR A 82 16.47 -1.82 12.10
CA THR A 82 15.45 -2.65 11.47
C THR A 82 14.03 -2.13 11.76
N ALA A 83 13.78 -1.67 12.99
CA ALA A 83 12.50 -1.08 13.37
C ALA A 83 12.23 0.24 12.62
N LEU A 84 13.21 1.14 12.52
CA LEU A 84 13.11 2.41 11.78
C LEU A 84 12.80 2.18 10.30
N LEU A 85 13.52 1.26 9.64
CA LEU A 85 13.26 0.88 8.24
C LEU A 85 11.84 0.29 8.07
N SER A 86 11.37 -0.47 9.07
CA SER A 86 10.02 -1.03 9.06
C SER A 86 8.95 0.06 9.18
N VAL A 87 9.15 1.07 10.02
CA VAL A 87 8.24 2.24 10.17
C VAL A 87 8.19 3.05 8.88
N GLN A 88 9.33 3.32 8.24
CA GLN A 88 9.38 4.04 6.97
C GLN A 88 8.63 3.27 5.85
N LYS A 89 8.82 1.94 5.79
CA LYS A 89 8.06 1.07 4.87
C LYS A 89 6.56 1.10 5.18
N LEU A 90 6.19 1.08 6.46
CA LEU A 90 4.80 1.09 6.90
C LEU A 90 4.10 2.39 6.50
N TYR A 91 4.76 3.54 6.68
CA TYR A 91 4.24 4.85 6.24
C TYR A 91 3.95 4.88 4.73
N ASN A 92 4.90 4.40 3.91
CA ASN A 92 4.72 4.32 2.45
C ASN A 92 3.59 3.37 2.03
N VAL A 93 3.38 2.27 2.77
CA VAL A 93 2.28 1.34 2.51
C VAL A 93 0.95 1.94 2.94
N GLN A 94 0.90 2.70 4.03
CA GLN A 94 -0.31 3.37 4.50
C GLN A 94 -0.78 4.47 3.53
N GLU A 95 0.12 5.28 2.99
CA GLU A 95 -0.23 6.26 1.94
C GLU A 95 -0.86 5.58 0.72
N LYS A 96 -0.31 4.42 0.33
CA LYS A 96 -0.86 3.59 -0.74
C LYS A 96 -2.26 3.05 -0.39
N ILE A 97 -2.46 2.56 0.83
CA ILE A 97 -3.76 2.06 1.31
C ILE A 97 -4.82 3.17 1.34
N ALA A 98 -4.46 4.39 1.74
CA ALA A 98 -5.39 5.52 1.76
C ALA A 98 -5.79 5.99 0.34
N PHE A 99 -4.90 5.81 -0.64
CA PHE A 99 -5.11 6.26 -2.02
C PHE A 99 -6.12 5.39 -2.80
N TYR A 100 -5.97 4.06 -2.77
CA TYR A 100 -6.72 3.18 -3.69
C TYR A 100 -8.26 3.16 -3.50
N PRO A 101 -8.83 3.17 -2.27
CA PRO A 101 -10.29 3.09 -2.08
C PRO A 101 -11.07 4.19 -2.79
N GLY A 102 -10.54 5.42 -2.82
CA GLY A 102 -11.23 6.55 -3.47
C GLY A 102 -11.42 6.35 -4.98
N TYR A 103 -10.50 5.63 -5.64
CA TYR A 103 -10.60 5.33 -7.08
C TYR A 103 -11.40 4.06 -7.37
N ILE A 104 -11.44 3.12 -6.42
CA ILE A 104 -12.32 1.94 -6.49
C ILE A 104 -13.78 2.40 -6.45
N VAL A 105 -14.15 3.24 -5.48
CA VAL A 105 -15.52 3.76 -5.34
C VAL A 105 -15.92 4.59 -6.56
N GLN A 106 -15.05 5.50 -7.04
CA GLN A 106 -15.34 6.25 -8.26
C GLN A 106 -15.52 5.35 -9.48
N ALA A 107 -14.77 4.25 -9.60
CA ALA A 107 -14.94 3.30 -10.68
C ALA A 107 -16.25 2.51 -10.55
N GLU A 108 -16.67 2.16 -9.34
CA GLU A 108 -17.98 1.55 -9.07
C GLU A 108 -19.14 2.49 -9.41
N GLU A 109 -19.07 3.75 -8.99
CA GLU A 109 -20.05 4.78 -9.36
C GLU A 109 -20.17 4.91 -10.88
N LEU A 110 -19.05 4.91 -11.61
CA LEU A 110 -19.07 4.98 -13.07
C LEU A 110 -19.68 3.72 -13.72
N ILE A 111 -19.56 2.56 -13.10
CA ILE A 111 -20.18 1.32 -13.57
C ILE A 111 -21.70 1.39 -13.36
N GLU A 112 -22.14 1.85 -12.19
CA GLU A 112 -23.56 2.05 -11.88
C GLU A 112 -24.20 3.11 -12.78
N ASP A 113 -23.54 4.25 -12.96
CA ASP A 113 -23.94 5.31 -13.89
C ASP A 113 -24.08 4.74 -15.32
N LEU A 114 -23.19 3.84 -15.72
CA LEU A 114 -23.17 3.24 -17.05
C LEU A 114 -24.29 2.23 -17.27
N ASP A 115 -24.73 1.54 -16.22
CA ASP A 115 -25.93 0.69 -16.23
C ASP A 115 -27.22 1.52 -16.30
N ALA A 116 -27.18 2.77 -15.87
CA ALA A 116 -28.30 3.72 -15.93
C ALA A 116 -28.36 4.57 -17.22
N VAL A 117 -27.40 4.42 -18.15
CA VAL A 117 -27.31 5.21 -19.39
C VAL A 117 -28.54 4.99 -20.27
N LYS A 118 -29.15 6.10 -20.69
CA LYS A 118 -30.28 6.10 -21.64
C LYS A 118 -29.98 6.83 -22.94
N THR A 119 -28.97 7.69 -22.95
CA THR A 119 -28.62 8.52 -24.11
C THR A 119 -27.11 8.48 -24.42
N GLU A 120 -26.73 8.82 -25.66
CA GLU A 120 -25.31 8.93 -26.04
C GLU A 120 -24.62 10.10 -25.30
N GLU A 121 -25.38 11.12 -24.89
CA GLU A 121 -24.86 12.23 -24.09
C GLU A 121 -24.44 11.77 -22.68
N ASP A 122 -25.21 10.90 -22.05
CA ASP A 122 -24.86 10.30 -20.75
C ASP A 122 -23.60 9.44 -20.86
N LEU A 123 -23.49 8.67 -21.95
CA LEU A 123 -22.31 7.86 -22.23
C LEU A 123 -21.05 8.74 -22.39
N GLN A 124 -21.17 9.88 -23.07
CA GLN A 124 -20.07 10.82 -23.22
C GLN A 124 -19.66 11.45 -21.87
N LYS A 125 -20.62 11.80 -21.01
CA LYS A 125 -20.34 12.29 -19.65
C LYS A 125 -19.55 11.26 -18.83
N ILE A 126 -19.90 9.98 -18.93
CA ILE A 126 -19.18 8.89 -18.24
C ILE A 126 -17.76 8.74 -18.81
N ARG A 127 -17.58 8.79 -20.13
CA ARG A 127 -16.25 8.77 -20.77
C ARG A 127 -15.37 9.90 -20.25
N ASP A 128 -15.91 11.12 -20.16
CA ASP A 128 -15.17 12.28 -19.72
C ASP A 128 -14.86 12.25 -18.22
N ARG A 129 -15.79 11.77 -17.39
CA ARG A 129 -15.57 11.53 -15.96
C ARG A 129 -14.49 10.46 -15.73
N PHE A 130 -14.54 9.35 -16.47
CA PHE A 130 -13.50 8.31 -16.43
C PHE A 130 -12.13 8.84 -16.87
N ARG A 131 -12.07 9.65 -17.93
CA ARG A 131 -10.83 10.31 -18.38
C ARG A 131 -10.25 11.24 -17.31
N LYS A 132 -11.10 12.07 -16.72
CA LYS A 132 -10.69 13.00 -15.66
C LYS A 132 -10.13 12.24 -14.46
N MET A 133 -10.83 11.19 -14.02
CA MET A 133 -10.35 10.32 -12.94
C MET A 133 -8.97 9.72 -13.25
N ARG A 134 -8.76 9.19 -14.47
CA ARG A 134 -7.48 8.63 -14.92
C ARG A 134 -6.36 9.68 -15.00
N ALA A 135 -6.70 10.91 -15.37
CA ALA A 135 -5.74 12.01 -15.42
C ALA A 135 -5.33 12.48 -14.01
N GLU A 136 -6.29 12.60 -13.10
CA GLU A 136 -6.03 12.93 -11.69
C GLU A 136 -5.27 11.82 -10.96
N GLU A 137 -5.56 10.56 -11.28
CA GLU A 137 -4.77 9.42 -10.81
C GLU A 137 -3.31 9.56 -11.25
N ALA A 138 -3.05 9.84 -12.53
CA ALA A 138 -1.68 9.91 -13.05
C ALA A 138 -0.82 10.95 -12.33
N THR A 139 -1.43 12.03 -11.81
CA THR A 139 -0.72 13.08 -11.07
C THR A 139 -0.57 12.77 -9.57
N LYS A 140 -1.54 12.07 -8.97
CA LYS A 140 -1.59 11.82 -7.52
C LYS A 140 -1.10 10.43 -7.12
N ARG A 141 -0.88 9.51 -8.07
CA ARG A 141 -0.52 8.12 -7.78
C ARG A 141 0.79 8.07 -6.99
N PRO A 142 0.80 7.46 -5.80
CA PRO A 142 2.03 7.31 -5.03
C PRO A 142 3.04 6.50 -5.85
N ILE A 143 4.30 6.94 -5.85
CA ILE A 143 5.39 6.34 -6.63
C ILE A 143 5.50 4.87 -6.22
N GLU A 144 5.21 3.96 -7.16
CA GLU A 144 5.32 2.53 -6.89
C GLU A 144 6.77 2.07 -6.74
N ASN A 145 7.70 2.86 -7.27
CA ASN A 145 9.14 2.59 -7.37
C ASN A 145 10.02 3.38 -6.39
N SER A 146 9.52 4.02 -5.33
CA SER A 146 10.39 4.85 -4.48
C SER A 146 11.35 4.08 -3.57
N LEU A 147 11.28 2.74 -3.53
CA LEU A 147 12.19 1.90 -2.73
C LEU A 147 12.37 0.51 -3.37
N SER A 148 13.19 0.42 -4.41
CA SER A 148 14.02 -0.78 -4.66
C SER A 148 15.38 -0.55 -4.03
#